data_AF-A0A2A5DS11-F1
#
_entry.id   AF-A0A2A5DS11-F1
#
_cell.length_a   1.000
_cell.length_b   1.000
_cell.length_c   1.000
_cell.angle_alpha   90.00
_cell.angle_beta   90.00
_cell.angle_gamma   90.00
#
_symmetry.space_group_name_H-M   'P 1'
#
loop_
_entity.id
_entity.type
_entity.pdbx_description
1 polymer ?
#
loop_
_entity_poly.entity_id
_entity_poly.type
_entity_poly.pdbx_seq_one_letter_code
_entity_poly.pdbx_strand_id
1 'polypeptide(L)'
;MPESGYINYYELLGLANEAKPGEARNAYKKRIKNLIADFSSKEQTRDIVNAFVLDMAQFNAAVYVLRDNTRRPEYWEERSYLIALEEKWVALGDESTSESDTLRREFDTKIKAFLSKYVEEMTLEAGTDKHVVEASQWGESHARHATRLLRLFRHNLYHQILERLPYHQVTRPQIDWTERTAVVAELIAGETH
;
A
#
# COMPACT_ATOMS: atom_id res chain seq x y z
N MET A 1 6.78 6.37 8.18
CA MET A 1 6.16 5.70 7.02
C MET A 1 6.54 4.23 7.11
N PRO A 2 5.62 3.28 6.93
CA PRO A 2 5.93 1.85 7.00
C PRO A 2 6.95 1.50 5.91
N GLU A 3 8.06 0.87 6.29
CA GLU A 3 9.27 0.67 5.46
C GLU A 3 9.03 -0.11 4.16
N SER A 4 7.85 -0.72 3.97
CA SER A 4 7.55 -1.57 2.82
C SER A 4 6.38 -1.10 1.93
N GLY A 5 5.79 0.08 2.13
CA GLY A 5 4.68 0.59 1.29
C GLY A 5 3.36 -0.20 1.39
N TYR A 6 3.39 -1.45 1.88
CA TYR A 6 2.21 -2.21 2.27
C TYR A 6 1.67 -1.67 3.58
N ILE A 7 0.39 -1.26 3.59
CA ILE A 7 -0.26 -0.82 4.82
C ILE A 7 -0.07 -1.89 5.91
N ASN A 8 0.50 -1.49 7.05
CA ASN A 8 0.66 -2.36 8.20
C ASN A 8 -0.20 -1.84 9.35
N TYR A 9 -1.36 -2.45 9.56
CA TYR A 9 -2.29 -2.08 10.63
C TYR A 9 -1.74 -2.28 12.04
N TYR A 10 -0.82 -3.24 12.24
CA TYR A 10 -0.18 -3.40 13.54
C TYR A 10 0.75 -2.22 13.82
N GLU A 11 1.62 -1.88 12.87
CA GLU A 11 2.53 -0.73 12.99
C GLU A 11 1.77 0.60 13.12
N LEU A 12 0.68 0.79 12.36
CA LEU A 12 -0.18 1.98 12.45
C LEU A 12 -0.72 2.18 13.87
N LEU A 13 -1.08 1.09 14.55
CA LEU A 13 -1.51 1.14 15.95
C LEU A 13 -0.34 1.11 16.95
N GLY A 14 0.88 0.82 16.51
CA GLY A 14 2.06 0.66 17.36
C GLY A 14 2.05 -0.66 18.12
N LEU A 15 1.69 -1.74 17.44
CA LEU A 15 1.55 -3.09 17.98
C LEU A 15 2.52 -4.06 17.30
N ALA A 16 2.83 -5.15 18.00
CA ALA A 16 3.47 -6.33 17.41
C ALA A 16 2.49 -7.06 16.47
N ASN A 17 3.02 -7.79 15.49
CA ASN A 17 2.24 -8.45 14.41
C ASN A 17 1.33 -9.59 14.93
N GLU A 18 1.56 -10.05 16.15
CA GLU A 18 0.85 -11.11 16.86
C GLU A 18 -0.13 -10.58 17.92
N ALA A 19 -0.32 -9.26 17.98
CA ALA A 19 -1.19 -8.62 18.98
C ALA A 19 -2.62 -9.17 18.92
N LYS A 20 -3.20 -9.36 20.11
CA LYS A 20 -4.55 -9.87 20.30
C LYS A 20 -5.60 -8.81 19.95
N PRO A 21 -6.84 -9.21 19.63
CA PRO A 21 -7.91 -8.26 19.30
C PRO A 21 -8.17 -7.21 20.39
N GLY A 22 -8.02 -7.58 21.67
CA GLY A 22 -8.15 -6.65 22.78
C GLY A 22 -7.07 -5.57 22.81
N GLU A 23 -5.84 -5.91 22.43
CA GLU A 23 -4.72 -4.97 22.35
C GLU A 23 -4.94 -3.97 21.19
N ALA A 24 -5.44 -4.45 20.05
CA ALA A 24 -5.85 -3.60 18.93
C ALA A 24 -6.90 -2.55 19.35
N ARG A 25 -7.93 -2.96 20.09
CA ARG A 25 -8.97 -2.03 20.60
C ARG A 25 -8.38 -0.98 21.53
N ASN A 26 -7.50 -1.38 22.45
CA ASN A 26 -6.90 -0.47 23.43
C ASN A 26 -5.93 0.52 22.77
N ALA A 27 -5.07 0.04 21.87
CA ALA A 27 -4.15 0.87 21.11
C ALA A 27 -4.90 1.89 20.24
N TYR A 28 -5.94 1.45 19.53
CA TYR A 28 -6.80 2.33 18.75
C TYR A 28 -7.42 3.46 19.59
N LYS A 29 -8.04 3.14 20.73
CA LYS A 29 -8.63 4.17 21.62
C LYS A 29 -7.62 5.23 22.05
N LYS A 30 -6.37 4.81 22.33
CA LYS A 30 -5.29 5.74 22.66
C LYS A 30 -4.88 6.59 21.46
N ARG A 31 -4.66 5.96 20.30
CA ARG A 31 -4.24 6.62 19.06
C ARG A 31 -5.26 7.66 18.59
N ILE A 32 -6.54 7.30 18.56
CA ILE A 32 -7.61 8.19 18.09
C ILE A 32 -7.81 9.38 19.02
N LYS A 33 -7.75 9.15 20.34
CA LYS A 33 -7.81 10.24 21.33
C LYS A 33 -6.66 11.22 21.17
N ASN A 34 -5.43 10.71 20.99
CA ASN A 34 -4.26 11.55 20.78
C ASN A 34 -4.37 12.33 19.46
N LEU A 35 -4.79 11.67 18.38
CA LEU A 35 -4.99 12.33 17.08
C LEU A 35 -5.98 13.49 17.16
N ILE A 36 -7.13 13.29 17.83
CA ILE A 36 -8.15 14.34 18.00
C ILE A 36 -7.62 15.49 18.87
N ALA A 37 -6.91 15.20 19.96
CA ALA A 37 -6.31 16.21 20.83
C ALA A 37 -5.24 17.04 20.07
N ASP A 38 -4.35 16.36 19.36
CA ASP A 38 -3.30 17.00 18.56
C ASP A 38 -3.89 17.89 17.48
N PHE A 39 -4.92 17.41 16.78
CA PHE A 39 -5.61 18.18 15.74
C PHE A 39 -6.30 19.42 16.31
N SER A 40 -6.97 19.31 17.46
CA SER A 40 -7.68 20.42 18.10
C SER A 40 -6.76 21.56 18.54
N SER A 41 -5.46 21.28 18.75
CA SER A 41 -4.46 22.27 19.17
C SER A 41 -3.75 22.99 18.01
N LYS A 42 -3.96 22.54 16.77
CA LYS A 42 -3.28 23.06 15.57
C LYS A 42 -4.13 24.04 14.80
N GLU A 43 -3.46 24.91 14.05
CA GLU A 43 -4.10 25.73 13.03
C GLU A 43 -4.70 24.84 11.93
N GLN A 44 -5.92 25.16 11.53
CA GLN A 44 -6.72 24.33 10.64
C GLN A 44 -6.46 24.68 9.17
N THR A 45 -5.26 24.32 8.70
CA THR A 45 -4.93 24.41 7.28
C THR A 45 -5.49 23.21 6.52
N ARG A 46 -5.70 23.35 5.21
CA ARG A 46 -6.22 22.27 4.37
C ARG A 46 -5.39 20.99 4.46
N ASP A 47 -4.07 21.11 4.48
CA ASP A 47 -3.17 19.96 4.54
C ASP A 47 -3.23 19.25 5.89
N ILE A 48 -3.34 20.00 6.98
CA ILE A 48 -3.53 19.45 8.33
C ILE A 48 -4.86 18.70 8.42
N VAL A 49 -5.95 19.27 7.87
CA VAL A 49 -7.26 18.61 7.82
C VAL A 49 -7.22 17.34 6.97
N ASN A 50 -6.57 17.38 5.80
CA ASN A 50 -6.42 16.21 4.93
C ASN A 50 -5.65 15.08 5.65
N ALA A 51 -4.52 15.40 6.28
CA ALA A 51 -3.72 14.45 7.02
C ALA A 51 -4.51 13.85 8.19
N PHE A 52 -5.21 14.68 8.95
CA PHE A 52 -6.07 14.24 10.06
C PHE A 52 -7.15 13.25 9.62
N VAL A 53 -7.89 13.58 8.56
CA VAL A 53 -8.95 12.70 8.04
C VAL A 53 -8.37 11.38 7.53
N LEU A 54 -7.22 11.42 6.87
CA LEU A 54 -6.55 10.22 6.36
C LEU A 54 -6.00 9.34 7.49
N ASP A 55 -5.41 9.93 8.54
CA ASP A 55 -4.92 9.18 9.71
C ASP A 55 -6.07 8.54 10.48
N MET A 56 -7.16 9.29 10.69
CA MET A 56 -8.37 8.78 11.33
C MET A 56 -8.97 7.61 10.53
N ALA A 57 -9.08 7.76 9.21
CA ALA A 57 -9.53 6.72 8.31
C ALA A 57 -8.68 5.43 8.42
N GLN A 58 -7.35 5.58 8.42
CA GLN A 58 -6.44 4.43 8.57
C GLN A 58 -6.54 3.76 9.94
N PHE A 59 -6.66 4.52 11.04
CA PHE A 59 -6.85 3.95 12.37
C PHE A 59 -8.19 3.22 12.51
N ASN A 60 -9.24 3.77 11.89
CA ASN A 60 -10.57 3.16 11.85
C ASN A 60 -10.52 1.80 11.13
N ALA A 61 -9.90 1.75 9.94
CA ALA A 61 -9.70 0.50 9.21
C ALA A 61 -8.83 -0.50 10.00
N ALA A 62 -7.75 -0.03 10.62
CA ALA A 62 -6.84 -0.86 11.41
C ALA A 62 -7.56 -1.58 12.54
N VAL A 63 -8.34 -0.86 13.36
CA VAL A 63 -9.07 -1.50 14.46
C VAL A 63 -10.20 -2.37 13.94
N TYR A 64 -10.88 -1.96 12.85
CA TYR A 64 -11.97 -2.71 12.25
C TYR A 64 -11.50 -4.10 11.80
N VAL A 65 -10.35 -4.18 11.14
CA VAL A 65 -9.72 -5.43 10.69
C VAL A 65 -9.12 -6.21 11.86
N LEU A 66 -8.28 -5.59 12.69
CA LEU A 66 -7.47 -6.32 13.68
C LEU A 66 -8.25 -6.80 14.90
N ARG A 67 -9.41 -6.22 15.20
CA ARG A 67 -10.21 -6.65 16.36
C ARG A 67 -11.11 -7.86 16.06
N ASP A 68 -11.18 -8.27 14.81
CA ASP A 68 -12.06 -9.30 14.29
C ASP A 68 -11.28 -10.60 14.10
N ASN A 69 -11.85 -11.74 14.50
CA ASN A 69 -11.13 -13.01 14.48
C ASN A 69 -11.03 -13.63 13.08
N THR A 70 -11.82 -13.15 12.13
CA THR A 70 -11.83 -13.64 10.74
C THR A 70 -10.98 -12.73 9.86
N ARG A 71 -11.24 -11.42 9.89
CA ARG A 71 -10.54 -10.46 9.03
C ARG A 71 -9.06 -10.29 9.38
N ARG A 72 -8.70 -10.41 10.66
CA ARG A 72 -7.31 -10.28 11.11
C ARG A 72 -6.37 -11.33 10.49
N PRO A 73 -6.62 -12.65 10.60
CA PRO A 73 -5.76 -13.64 9.97
C PRO A 73 -5.77 -13.52 8.45
N GLU A 74 -6.92 -13.27 7.82
CA GLU A 74 -7.01 -13.07 6.35
C GLU A 74 -6.13 -11.90 5.89
N TYR A 75 -6.23 -10.75 6.56
CA TYR A 75 -5.38 -9.59 6.29
C TYR A 75 -3.90 -9.92 6.41
N TRP A 76 -3.52 -10.65 7.46
CA TRP A 76 -2.12 -10.99 7.67
C TRP A 76 -1.60 -11.96 6.62
N GLU A 77 -2.40 -12.95 6.25
CA GLU A 77 -2.08 -13.91 5.18
C GLU A 77 -1.92 -13.20 3.83
N GLU A 78 -2.88 -12.37 3.43
CA GLU A 78 -2.82 -11.61 2.17
C GLU A 78 -1.60 -10.69 2.11
N ARG A 79 -1.31 -9.97 3.21
CA ARG A 79 -0.13 -9.11 3.31
C ARG A 79 1.17 -9.91 3.23
N SER A 80 1.27 -11.02 3.96
CA SER A 80 2.47 -11.85 4.00
C SER A 80 2.73 -12.50 2.65
N TYR A 81 1.67 -12.96 1.98
CA TYR A 81 1.75 -13.52 0.64
C TYR A 81 2.24 -12.50 -0.39
N LEU A 82 1.76 -11.25 -0.33
CA LEU A 82 2.25 -10.18 -1.23
C LEU A 82 3.73 -9.88 -1.05
N ILE A 83 4.20 -9.78 0.20
CA ILE A 83 5.62 -9.57 0.51
C ILE A 83 6.45 -10.74 -0.03
N ALA A 84 6.03 -11.98 0.21
CA ALA A 84 6.73 -13.15 -0.29
C ALA A 84 6.72 -13.22 -1.83
N LEU A 85 5.63 -12.77 -2.48
CA LEU A 85 5.53 -12.72 -3.94
C LEU A 85 6.49 -11.69 -4.55
N GLU A 86 6.59 -10.51 -3.93
CA GLU A 86 7.60 -9.51 -4.29
C GLU A 86 9.02 -10.06 -4.10
N GLU A 87 9.33 -10.64 -2.94
CA GLU A 87 10.66 -11.19 -2.65
C GLU A 87 11.07 -12.25 -3.68
N LYS A 88 10.15 -13.15 -4.05
CA LYS A 88 10.37 -14.14 -5.11
C LYS A 88 10.65 -13.49 -6.45
N TRP A 89 9.86 -12.47 -6.82
CA TRP A 89 10.05 -11.78 -8.10
C TRP A 89 11.39 -11.05 -8.15
N VAL A 90 11.73 -10.31 -7.09
CA VAL A 90 13.02 -9.60 -6.97
C VAL A 90 14.20 -10.57 -6.98
N ALA A 91 14.07 -11.76 -6.38
CA ALA A 91 15.11 -12.78 -6.34
C ALA A 91 15.46 -13.37 -7.72
N LEU A 92 14.53 -13.36 -8.70
CA LEU A 92 14.84 -13.76 -10.07
C LEU A 92 15.76 -12.75 -10.80
N GLY A 93 15.89 -11.54 -10.27
CA GLY A 93 16.74 -10.49 -10.83
C GLY A 93 16.28 -10.00 -12.21
N ASP A 94 17.24 -9.54 -13.01
CA ASP A 94 17.02 -8.92 -14.33
C ASP A 94 16.80 -9.93 -15.46
N GLU A 95 16.74 -11.23 -15.16
CA GLU A 95 16.55 -12.25 -16.19
C GLU A 95 15.12 -12.20 -16.72
N SER A 96 14.98 -11.84 -18.00
CA SER A 96 13.70 -11.83 -18.72
C SER A 96 13.25 -13.27 -19.00
N THR A 97 12.73 -13.95 -17.98
CA THR A 97 12.16 -15.30 -18.06
C THR A 97 10.62 -15.24 -18.15
N SER A 98 10.00 -16.30 -18.66
CA SER A 98 8.54 -16.46 -18.62
C SER A 98 7.99 -16.46 -17.18
N GLU A 99 8.80 -16.94 -16.23
CA GLU A 99 8.50 -16.94 -14.81
C GLU A 99 8.46 -15.52 -14.24
N SER A 100 9.43 -14.66 -14.59
CA SER A 100 9.46 -13.26 -14.17
C SER A 100 8.22 -12.48 -14.66
N ASP A 101 7.79 -12.67 -15.91
CA ASP A 101 6.56 -12.02 -16.41
C ASP A 101 5.29 -12.57 -15.72
N THR A 102 5.26 -13.86 -15.38
CA THR A 102 4.14 -14.47 -14.63
C THR A 102 4.03 -13.85 -13.24
N LEU A 103 5.14 -13.80 -12.49
CA LEU A 103 5.18 -13.21 -11.15
C LEU A 103 4.83 -11.72 -11.16
N ARG A 104 5.31 -10.96 -12.16
CA ARG A 104 4.98 -9.54 -12.33
C ARG A 104 3.47 -9.32 -12.47
N ARG A 105 2.79 -10.10 -13.34
CA ARG A 105 1.34 -9.98 -13.57
C ARG A 105 0.53 -10.41 -12.34
N GLU A 106 0.95 -11.49 -11.69
CA GLU A 106 0.33 -11.96 -10.46
C GLU A 106 0.46 -10.90 -9.37
N PHE A 107 1.66 -10.36 -9.17
CA PHE A 107 1.93 -9.30 -8.21
C PHE A 107 1.08 -8.06 -8.48
N ASP A 108 1.07 -7.55 -9.71
CA ASP A 108 0.27 -6.37 -10.09
C ASP A 108 -1.22 -6.55 -9.79
N THR A 109 -1.76 -7.74 -10.09
CA THR A 109 -3.17 -8.06 -9.81
C THR A 109 -3.42 -8.09 -8.31
N LYS A 110 -2.55 -8.76 -7.55
CA LYS A 110 -2.71 -8.94 -6.11
C LYS A 110 -2.52 -7.64 -5.34
N ILE A 111 -1.58 -6.78 -5.73
CA ILE A 111 -1.37 -5.51 -5.02
C ILE A 111 -2.52 -4.53 -5.25
N LYS A 112 -3.08 -4.47 -6.47
CA LYS A 112 -4.27 -3.67 -6.75
C LYS A 112 -5.47 -4.13 -5.92
N ALA A 113 -5.69 -5.45 -5.83
CA ALA A 113 -6.76 -6.02 -5.03
C ALA A 113 -6.57 -5.72 -3.53
N PHE A 114 -5.38 -5.95 -3.00
CA PHE A 114 -5.05 -5.67 -1.60
C PHE A 114 -5.22 -4.20 -1.24
N LEU A 115 -4.73 -3.30 -2.08
CA LEU A 115 -4.88 -1.86 -1.88
C LEU A 115 -6.34 -1.40 -2.02
N SER A 116 -7.14 -1.99 -2.92
CA SER A 116 -8.58 -1.73 -2.97
C SER A 116 -9.27 -2.12 -1.66
N LYS A 117 -9.04 -3.36 -1.23
CA LYS A 117 -9.66 -3.95 -0.05
C LYS A 117 -9.27 -3.21 1.22
N TYR A 118 -7.97 -3.11 1.49
CA TYR A 118 -7.52 -2.60 2.77
C TYR A 118 -7.42 -1.07 2.81
N VAL A 119 -7.09 -0.36 1.73
CA VAL A 119 -7.06 1.11 1.80
C VAL A 119 -8.45 1.73 1.68
N GLU A 120 -9.30 1.25 0.76
CA GLU A 120 -10.60 1.86 0.48
C GLU A 120 -11.76 1.14 1.16
N GLU A 121 -11.99 -0.15 0.86
CA GLU A 121 -13.20 -0.88 1.29
C GLU A 121 -13.30 -1.01 2.82
N MET A 122 -12.25 -1.53 3.48
CA MET A 122 -12.23 -1.69 4.94
C MET A 122 -12.40 -0.37 5.68
N THR A 123 -11.95 0.74 5.10
CA THR A 123 -12.13 2.07 5.68
C THR A 123 -13.59 2.53 5.60
N LEU A 124 -14.23 2.33 4.45
CA LEU A 124 -15.64 2.67 4.27
C LEU A 124 -16.54 1.83 5.19
N GLU A 125 -16.27 0.53 5.29
CA GLU A 125 -16.98 -0.36 6.20
C GLU A 125 -16.74 0.01 7.68
N ALA A 126 -15.49 0.33 8.06
CA ALA A 126 -15.17 0.80 9.40
C ALA A 126 -15.94 2.07 9.78
N GLY A 127 -16.21 2.95 8.81
CA GLY A 127 -17.03 4.15 9.00
C GLY A 127 -18.50 3.88 9.34
N THR A 128 -18.97 2.64 9.19
CA THR A 128 -20.32 2.20 9.59
C THR A 128 -20.33 1.43 10.91
N ASP A 129 -19.17 1.07 11.43
CA ASP A 129 -19.06 0.29 12.64
C ASP A 129 -19.30 1.14 13.89
N LYS A 130 -20.26 0.72 14.72
CA LYS A 130 -20.65 1.46 15.93
C LYS A 130 -19.48 1.78 16.86
N HIS A 131 -18.61 0.81 17.14
CA HIS A 131 -17.48 1.02 18.06
C HIS A 131 -16.43 1.95 17.46
N VAL A 132 -16.20 1.89 16.15
CA VAL A 132 -15.28 2.82 15.46
C VAL A 132 -15.85 4.23 15.46
N VAL A 133 -17.12 4.39 15.06
CA VAL A 133 -17.83 5.67 14.97
C VAL A 133 -17.88 6.38 16.31
N GLU A 134 -18.25 5.67 17.38
CA GLU A 134 -18.32 6.24 18.73
C GLU A 134 -16.97 6.74 19.23
N ALA A 135 -15.89 6.01 18.95
CA ALA A 135 -14.55 6.35 19.44
C ALA A 135 -13.87 7.46 18.64
N SER A 136 -14.13 7.54 17.33
CA SER A 136 -13.50 8.50 16.42
C SER A 136 -14.33 9.75 16.15
N GLN A 137 -15.62 9.74 16.54
CA GLN A 137 -16.60 10.74 16.13
C GLN A 137 -16.72 10.83 14.60
N TRP A 138 -16.51 9.68 13.92
CA TRP A 138 -16.64 9.59 12.48
C TRP A 138 -18.05 9.94 12.04
N GLY A 139 -18.16 10.67 10.93
CA GLY A 139 -19.44 11.19 10.45
C GLY A 139 -19.45 11.39 8.94
N GLU A 140 -20.59 11.82 8.40
CA GLU A 140 -20.79 11.93 6.96
C GLU A 140 -19.81 12.91 6.27
N SER A 141 -19.44 14.00 6.95
CA SER A 141 -18.43 14.94 6.46
C SER A 141 -17.05 14.27 6.33
N HIS A 142 -16.63 13.50 7.34
CA HIS A 142 -15.39 12.73 7.32
C HIS A 142 -15.41 11.69 6.20
N ALA A 143 -16.50 10.94 6.06
CA ALA A 143 -16.65 9.91 5.02
C ALA A 143 -16.52 10.50 3.61
N ARG A 144 -17.24 11.59 3.31
CA ARG A 144 -17.15 12.26 2.01
C ARG A 144 -15.74 12.79 1.71
N HIS A 145 -15.08 13.36 2.72
CA HIS A 145 -13.72 13.86 2.56
C HIS A 145 -12.72 12.71 2.33
N ALA A 146 -12.84 11.64 3.11
CA ALA A 146 -11.95 10.49 3.06
C ALA A 146 -11.98 9.78 1.71
N THR A 147 -13.13 9.65 1.03
CA THR A 147 -13.22 8.97 -0.27
C THR A 147 -12.18 9.48 -1.28
N ARG A 148 -12.01 10.80 -1.40
CA ARG A 148 -11.01 11.37 -2.31
C ARG A 148 -9.59 11.12 -1.82
N LEU A 149 -9.35 11.29 -0.51
CA LEU A 149 -8.03 11.13 0.09
C LEU A 149 -7.54 9.68 -0.01
N LEU A 150 -8.40 8.70 0.23
CA LEU A 150 -8.09 7.28 0.16
C LEU A 150 -7.73 6.86 -1.27
N ARG A 151 -8.43 7.36 -2.28
CA ARG A 151 -8.08 7.08 -3.69
C ARG A 151 -6.72 7.63 -4.07
N LEU A 152 -6.40 8.86 -3.66
CA LEU A 152 -5.09 9.46 -3.87
C LEU A 152 -4.00 8.70 -3.10
N PHE A 153 -4.26 8.36 -1.84
CA PHE A 153 -3.34 7.61 -1.01
C PHE A 153 -3.08 6.22 -1.60
N ARG A 154 -4.12 5.51 -2.04
CA ARG A 154 -4.02 4.21 -2.74
C ARG A 154 -3.16 4.31 -3.99
N HIS A 155 -3.40 5.32 -4.82
CA HIS A 155 -2.63 5.57 -6.03
C HIS A 155 -1.15 5.81 -5.70
N ASN A 156 -0.86 6.68 -4.73
CA ASN A 156 0.51 6.98 -4.31
C ASN A 156 1.23 5.74 -3.74
N LEU A 157 0.56 4.95 -2.89
CA LEU A 157 1.13 3.71 -2.36
C LEU A 157 1.46 2.72 -3.47
N TYR A 158 0.54 2.53 -4.42
CA TYR A 158 0.78 1.66 -5.58
C TYR A 158 2.01 2.11 -6.36
N HIS A 159 2.14 3.42 -6.66
CA HIS A 159 3.30 3.94 -7.36
C HIS A 159 4.60 3.80 -6.57
N GLN A 160 4.60 4.08 -5.26
CA GLN A 160 5.78 3.88 -4.41
C GLN A 160 6.24 2.42 -4.38
N ILE A 161 5.31 1.47 -4.38
CA ILE A 161 5.63 0.04 -4.45
C ILE A 161 6.19 -0.31 -5.83
N LEU A 162 5.62 0.23 -6.91
CA LEU A 162 6.13 -0.04 -8.27
C LEU A 162 7.53 0.54 -8.50
N GLU A 163 7.81 1.75 -8.00
CA GLU A 163 9.08 2.46 -8.23
C GLU A 163 10.30 1.73 -7.68
N ARG A 164 10.12 0.89 -6.65
CA ARG A 164 11.21 0.06 -6.11
C ARG A 164 11.40 -1.28 -6.85
N LEU A 165 10.45 -1.65 -7.72
CA LEU A 165 10.50 -2.93 -8.42
C LEU A 165 11.28 -2.79 -9.74
N PRO A 166 12.21 -3.71 -10.03
CA PRO A 166 12.94 -3.70 -11.29
C PRO A 166 11.96 -3.92 -12.46
N TYR A 167 12.03 -3.04 -13.48
CA TYR A 167 11.30 -3.20 -14.76
C TYR A 167 9.77 -3.32 -14.65
N HIS A 168 9.16 -2.60 -13.70
CA HIS A 168 7.71 -2.72 -13.44
C HIS A 168 6.79 -2.33 -14.61
N GLN A 169 7.25 -1.48 -15.55
CA GLN A 169 6.50 -1.02 -16.72
C GLN A 169 6.89 -1.72 -18.04
N VAL A 170 8.12 -2.20 -18.17
CA VAL A 170 8.67 -2.72 -19.43
C VAL A 170 9.72 -3.77 -19.12
N THR A 171 9.63 -4.96 -19.72
CA THR A 171 10.72 -5.93 -19.73
C THR A 171 12.01 -5.25 -20.18
N ARG A 172 13.15 -5.54 -19.52
CA ARG A 172 14.44 -4.99 -19.96
C ARG A 172 14.62 -5.29 -21.46
N PRO A 173 14.94 -4.30 -22.32
CA PRO A 173 15.20 -4.59 -23.72
C PRO A 173 16.38 -5.56 -23.79
N GLN A 174 16.20 -6.73 -24.40
CA GLN A 174 17.30 -7.59 -24.81
C GLN A 174 18.06 -6.86 -25.91
N ILE A 175 19.09 -6.11 -25.53
CA ILE A 175 20.01 -5.49 -26.46
C ILE A 175 21.04 -6.55 -26.82
N ASP A 176 20.97 -7.08 -28.04
CA ASP A 176 22.08 -7.84 -28.61
C ASP A 176 23.22 -6.87 -28.96
N TRP A 177 24.18 -6.79 -28.05
CA TRP A 177 25.37 -5.97 -28.25
C TRP A 177 26.21 -6.48 -29.41
N THR A 178 26.16 -7.76 -29.74
CA THR A 178 26.87 -8.36 -30.87
C THR A 178 26.31 -7.82 -32.18
N GLU A 179 24.98 -7.83 -32.32
CA GLU A 179 24.28 -7.25 -33.47
C GLU A 179 24.59 -5.75 -33.62
N ARG A 180 24.50 -4.99 -32.52
CA ARG A 180 24.83 -3.55 -32.55
C ARG A 180 26.28 -3.27 -32.90
N THR A 181 27.21 -4.09 -32.41
CA THR A 181 28.64 -3.91 -32.70
C THR A 181 28.93 -4.22 -34.17
N ALA A 182 28.25 -5.24 -34.74
CA ALA A 182 28.34 -5.56 -36.16
C ALA A 182 27.78 -4.44 -37.05
N VAL A 183 26.59 -3.91 -36.72
CA VAL A 183 25.97 -2.79 -37.46
C VAL A 183 26.82 -1.51 -37.38
N VAL A 184 27.38 -1.21 -36.21
CA VAL A 184 28.30 -0.05 -36.04
C VAL A 184 29.59 -0.28 -36.83
N ALA A 185 30.12 -1.51 -36.87
CA ALA A 185 31.28 -1.83 -37.68
C ALA A 185 31.01 -1.67 -39.18
N GLU A 186 29.84 -2.11 -39.68
CA GLU A 186 29.42 -1.89 -41.08
C GLU A 186 29.25 -0.40 -41.41
N LEU A 187 28.62 0.37 -40.53
CA LEU A 187 28.43 1.82 -40.70
C LEU A 187 29.76 2.59 -40.69
N ILE A 188 30.73 2.17 -39.86
CA ILE A 188 32.08 2.76 -39.81
C ILE A 188 32.94 2.30 -41.00
N ALA A 189 32.75 1.07 -41.49
CA ALA A 189 33.43 0.54 -42.66
C ALA A 189 32.97 1.19 -43.98
N GLY A 190 31.86 1.94 -43.96
CA GLY A 190 31.50 2.85 -45.04
C GLY A 190 30.84 2.19 -46.25
N GLU A 191 30.14 1.07 -46.08
CA GLU A 191 29.31 0.49 -47.15
C GLU A 191 27.84 0.89 -46.96
N THR A 192 27.56 2.18 -47.13
CA THR A 192 26.22 2.63 -47.54
C THR A 192 26.34 3.39 -48.85
N HIS A 193 26.25 2.59 -49.93
CA HIS A 193 26.23 2.90 -51.36
C HIS A 193 27.53 3.34 -52.04
#